data_AF-A0A847LTI5-F1
#
_entry.id   AF-A0A847LTI5-F1
#
_cell.length_a   1.000
_cell.length_b   1.000
_cell.length_c   1.000
_cell.angle_alpha   90.00
_cell.angle_beta   90.00
_cell.angle_gamma   90.00
#
_symmetry.space_group_name_H-M   'P 1'
#
loop_
_entity.id
_entity.type
_entity.pdbx_description
1 polymer ?
#
loop_
_entity_poly.entity_id
_entity_poly.type
_entity_poly.pdbx_seq_one_letter_code
_entity_poly.pdbx_strand_id
1 'polypeptide(L)'
;MSIVSKKGDDGWTTLIDGSSVEKSDLQPSGYGTVDELFSFSGVLKSLCKENNIIIQDKGSAVDVLDKIQQRLIVLMAELATPKKMVSTLLKDRIKEEDIIFIEELIYDLENKTGKIDGFVIP
;
A
#
# COMPACT_ATOMS: atom_id res chain seq x y z
N MET A 1 -26.77 5.58 0.14
CA MET A 1 -26.21 6.40 -0.96
C MET A 1 -25.66 5.44 -2.00
N SER A 2 -25.84 5.70 -3.30
CA SER A 2 -25.24 4.85 -4.35
C SER A 2 -23.73 5.03 -4.36
N ILE A 3 -22.98 3.93 -4.49
CA ILE A 3 -21.52 3.98 -4.72
C ILE A 3 -21.23 4.54 -6.13
N VAL A 4 -22.09 4.23 -7.11
CA VAL A 4 -21.95 4.71 -8.50
C VAL A 4 -22.59 6.09 -8.62
N SER A 5 -21.77 7.11 -8.84
CA SER A 5 -22.19 8.52 -8.94
C SER A 5 -22.32 9.05 -10.36
N LYS A 6 -21.75 8.35 -11.36
CA LYS A 6 -21.63 8.76 -12.78
C LYS A 6 -20.78 10.01 -13.04
N LYS A 7 -20.22 10.64 -11.99
CA LYS A 7 -19.43 11.88 -12.10
C LYS A 7 -18.09 11.73 -12.82
N GLY A 8 -17.66 10.49 -13.08
CA GLY A 8 -16.42 10.22 -13.81
C GLY A 8 -16.65 9.48 -15.13
N ASP A 9 -17.88 9.44 -15.63
CA ASP A 9 -18.21 8.77 -16.91
C ASP A 9 -17.58 9.50 -18.11
N ASP A 10 -17.23 10.77 -17.94
CA ASP A 10 -16.53 11.62 -18.91
C ASP A 10 -14.98 11.50 -18.84
N GLY A 11 -14.46 10.59 -18.01
CA GLY A 11 -13.02 10.36 -17.86
C GLY A 11 -12.35 11.18 -16.76
N TRP A 12 -13.09 11.99 -16.01
CA TRP A 12 -12.55 12.80 -14.91
C TRP A 12 -12.73 12.13 -13.55
N THR A 13 -11.93 12.55 -12.57
CA THR A 13 -12.09 12.17 -11.16
C THR A 13 -11.75 13.33 -10.24
N THR A 14 -12.32 13.32 -9.04
CA THR A 14 -12.10 14.36 -8.02
C THR A 14 -11.06 13.90 -7.01
N LEU A 15 -10.06 14.73 -6.74
CA LEU A 15 -9.06 14.53 -5.70
C LEU A 15 -9.61 14.90 -4.32
N ILE A 16 -8.84 14.60 -3.28
CA ILE A 16 -9.24 14.81 -1.88
C ILE A 16 -9.51 16.28 -1.53
N ASP A 17 -8.89 17.22 -2.24
CA ASP A 17 -9.09 18.67 -2.04
C ASP A 17 -10.27 19.24 -2.85
N GLY A 18 -10.98 18.40 -3.59
CA GLY A 18 -12.12 18.77 -4.44
C GLY A 18 -11.74 19.22 -5.85
N SER A 19 -10.45 19.29 -6.18
CA SER A 19 -10.00 19.53 -7.56
C SER A 19 -10.30 18.32 -8.45
N SER A 20 -10.43 18.54 -9.76
CA SER A 20 -10.69 17.45 -10.73
C SER A 20 -9.52 17.29 -11.69
N VAL A 21 -9.18 16.04 -12.00
CA VAL A 21 -8.07 15.62 -12.86
C VAL A 21 -8.54 14.52 -13.82
N GLU A 22 -7.80 14.30 -14.90
CA GLU A 22 -8.10 13.19 -15.81
C GLU A 22 -7.77 11.86 -15.12
N LYS A 23 -8.56 10.81 -15.36
CA LYS A 23 -8.26 9.47 -14.82
C LYS A 23 -6.93 8.91 -15.32
N SER A 24 -6.44 9.39 -16.46
CA SER A 24 -5.13 9.06 -17.04
C SER A 24 -3.95 9.83 -16.43
N ASP A 25 -4.21 10.82 -15.56
CA ASP A 25 -3.13 11.58 -14.94
C ASP A 25 -2.25 10.70 -14.03
N LEU A 26 -0.99 11.10 -13.89
CA LEU A 26 0.00 10.39 -13.08
C LEU A 26 -0.44 10.22 -11.62
N GLN A 27 -1.20 11.17 -11.09
CA GLN A 27 -1.63 11.15 -9.70
C GLN A 27 -2.67 10.03 -9.45
N PRO A 28 -3.80 9.96 -10.19
CA PRO A 28 -4.68 8.79 -10.20
C PRO A 28 -4.00 7.45 -10.48
N SER A 29 -3.11 7.41 -11.47
CA SER A 29 -2.35 6.19 -11.76
C SER A 29 -1.47 5.77 -10.58
N GLY A 30 -0.86 6.73 -9.88
CA GLY A 30 0.01 6.49 -8.74
C GLY A 30 -0.72 5.85 -7.57
N TYR A 31 -1.76 6.48 -7.04
CA TYR A 31 -2.52 5.87 -5.93
C TYR A 31 -3.33 4.65 -6.37
N GLY A 32 -3.74 4.56 -7.64
CA GLY A 32 -4.40 3.38 -8.19
C GLY A 32 -3.50 2.15 -8.24
N THR A 33 -2.21 2.32 -8.56
CA THR A 33 -1.22 1.23 -8.51
C THR A 33 -1.01 0.75 -7.07
N VAL A 34 -1.03 1.67 -6.11
CA VAL A 34 -0.94 1.33 -4.68
C VAL A 34 -2.21 0.61 -4.20
N ASP A 35 -3.39 0.97 -4.73
CA ASP A 35 -4.66 0.28 -4.44
C ASP A 35 -4.68 -1.16 -4.98
N GLU A 36 -4.08 -1.39 -6.15
CA GLU A 36 -3.86 -2.73 -6.69
C GLU A 36 -2.97 -3.57 -5.76
N LEU A 37 -1.84 -3.01 -5.30
CA LEU A 37 -0.97 -3.67 -4.32
C LEU A 37 -1.70 -3.92 -3.00
N PHE A 38 -2.48 -2.97 -2.50
CA PHE A 38 -3.31 -3.13 -1.31
C PHE A 38 -4.28 -4.30 -1.46
N SER A 39 -4.97 -4.38 -2.60
CA SER A 39 -5.91 -5.46 -2.92
C SER A 39 -5.22 -6.82 -3.02
N PHE A 40 -4.09 -6.88 -3.72
CA PHE A 40 -3.30 -8.11 -3.87
C PHE A 40 -2.73 -8.60 -2.53
N SER A 41 -2.26 -7.68 -1.67
CA SER A 41 -1.81 -8.02 -0.31
C SER A 41 -2.93 -8.60 0.55
N GLY A 42 -4.19 -8.26 0.28
CA GLY A 42 -5.36 -8.88 0.92
C GLY A 42 -5.54 -10.36 0.55
N VAL A 43 -5.31 -10.71 -0.72
CA VAL A 43 -5.29 -12.11 -1.17
C VAL A 43 -4.16 -12.87 -0.50
N LEU A 44 -2.94 -12.31 -0.50
CA LEU A 44 -1.78 -12.89 0.18
C LEU A 44 -2.06 -13.12 1.67
N LYS A 45 -2.67 -12.15 2.35
CA LYS A 45 -3.05 -12.26 3.77
C LYS A 45 -4.01 -13.42 4.02
N SER A 46 -4.99 -13.63 3.14
CA SER A 46 -5.92 -14.75 3.24
C SER A 46 -5.18 -16.09 3.13
N LEU A 47 -4.27 -16.23 2.16
CA LEU A 47 -3.47 -17.44 1.96
C LEU A 47 -2.52 -17.70 3.15
N CYS A 48 -1.87 -16.66 3.66
CA CYS A 48 -1.00 -16.76 4.84
C CYS A 48 -1.77 -17.19 6.08
N LYS A 49 -3.01 -16.70 6.25
CA LYS A 49 -3.89 -17.09 7.36
C LYS A 49 -4.27 -18.57 7.28
N GLU A 50 -4.67 -19.05 6.10
CA GLU A 50 -5.02 -20.46 5.90
C GLU A 50 -3.83 -21.39 6.21
N ASN A 51 -2.62 -20.99 5.83
CA ASN A 51 -1.40 -21.77 6.01
C ASN A 51 -0.66 -21.49 7.34
N ASN A 52 -1.22 -20.67 8.23
CA ASN A 52 -0.63 -20.26 9.51
C ASN A 52 0.86 -19.83 9.38
N ILE A 53 1.17 -18.97 8.41
CA ILE A 53 2.55 -18.54 8.15
C ILE A 53 3.04 -17.61 9.27
N ILE A 54 4.18 -17.96 9.88
CA ILE A 54 4.84 -17.19 10.96
C ILE A 54 6.15 -16.57 10.49
N ILE A 55 6.37 -15.32 10.86
CA ILE A 55 7.56 -14.52 10.59
C ILE A 55 8.32 -14.29 11.90
N GLN A 56 9.10 -15.30 12.30
CA GLN A 56 10.03 -15.25 13.46
C GLN A 56 9.45 -14.47 14.64
N ASP A 57 10.19 -13.46 15.13
CA ASP A 57 9.82 -12.62 16.28
C ASP A 57 8.77 -11.55 15.94
N LYS A 58 8.41 -11.37 14.66
CA LYS A 58 7.41 -10.40 14.20
C LYS A 58 5.97 -10.95 14.22
N GLY A 59 5.77 -12.21 14.60
CA GLY A 59 4.44 -12.82 14.76
C GLY A 59 3.90 -13.45 13.48
N SER A 60 2.58 -13.37 13.26
CA SER A 60 1.96 -13.93 12.07
C SER A 60 2.26 -13.07 10.84
N ALA A 61 2.40 -13.70 9.67
CA ALA A 61 2.43 -12.97 8.41
C ALA A 61 1.15 -12.13 8.20
N VAL A 62 0.04 -12.51 8.82
CA VAL A 62 -1.20 -11.72 8.83
C VAL A 62 -0.99 -10.37 9.52
N ASP A 63 -0.33 -10.34 10.68
CA ASP A 63 -0.11 -9.11 11.46
C ASP A 63 0.83 -8.15 10.70
N VAL A 64 1.86 -8.71 10.06
CA VAL A 64 2.78 -7.96 9.20
C VAL A 64 2.06 -7.36 7.99
N LEU A 65 1.22 -8.14 7.31
CA LEU A 65 0.45 -7.67 6.16
C LEU A 65 -0.62 -6.65 6.56
N ASP A 66 -1.24 -6.78 7.73
CA ASP A 66 -2.16 -5.77 8.25
C ASP A 66 -1.45 -4.43 8.49
N LYS A 67 -0.25 -4.45 9.07
CA LYS A 67 0.56 -3.23 9.21
C LYS A 67 0.91 -2.62 7.86
N ILE A 68 1.34 -3.44 6.89
CA ILE A 68 1.64 -2.97 5.52
C ILE A 68 0.39 -2.34 4.88
N GLN A 69 -0.77 -3.01 4.94
CA GLN A 69 -2.03 -2.50 4.41
C GLN A 69 -2.44 -1.15 5.02
N GLN A 70 -2.26 -0.97 6.34
CA GLN A 70 -2.49 0.31 7.00
C GLN A 70 -1.59 1.42 6.46
N ARG A 71 -0.30 1.13 6.21
CA ARG A 71 0.64 2.11 5.64
C ARG A 71 0.33 2.39 4.17
N LEU A 72 -0.08 1.40 3.38
CA LEU A 72 -0.51 1.60 1.99
C LEU A 72 -1.71 2.55 1.88
N ILE A 73 -2.67 2.50 2.81
CA ILE A 73 -3.79 3.47 2.85
C ILE A 73 -3.28 4.89 3.09
N VAL A 74 -2.31 5.07 3.99
CA VAL A 74 -1.69 6.38 4.25
C VAL A 74 -0.95 6.87 3.01
N LEU A 75 -0.20 6.00 2.33
CA LEU A 75 0.48 6.32 1.09
C LEU A 75 -0.50 6.71 -0.03
N MET A 76 -1.62 5.98 -0.18
CA MET A 76 -2.67 6.34 -1.14
C MET A 76 -3.25 7.73 -0.86
N ALA A 77 -3.53 8.04 0.40
CA ALA A 77 -4.01 9.37 0.78
C ALA A 77 -2.98 10.47 0.48
N GLU A 78 -1.69 10.21 0.75
CA GLU A 78 -0.60 11.12 0.42
C GLU A 78 -0.48 11.37 -1.08
N LEU A 79 -0.52 10.32 -1.89
CA LEU A 79 -0.49 10.41 -3.35
C LEU A 79 -1.73 11.08 -3.92
N ALA A 80 -2.92 10.84 -3.37
CA ALA A 80 -4.18 11.48 -3.80
C ALA A 80 -4.27 12.96 -3.40
N THR A 81 -3.37 13.45 -2.53
CA THR A 81 -3.36 14.84 -2.06
C THR A 81 -2.41 15.70 -2.89
N PRO A 82 -2.87 16.83 -3.46
CA PRO A 82 -1.97 17.76 -4.12
C PRO A 82 -0.84 18.22 -3.19
N LYS A 83 0.40 18.25 -3.70
CA LYS A 83 1.62 18.46 -2.89
C LYS A 83 1.58 19.66 -1.93
N LYS A 84 0.94 20.76 -2.35
CA LYS A 84 0.79 21.99 -1.55
C LYS A 84 -0.20 21.84 -0.39
N MET A 85 -1.08 20.85 -0.44
CA MET A 85 -2.17 20.61 0.52
C MET A 85 -1.87 19.47 1.49
N VAL A 86 -0.82 18.68 1.23
CA VAL A 86 -0.44 17.48 2.01
C VAL A 86 -0.33 17.79 3.50
N SER A 87 0.41 18.84 3.89
CA SER A 87 0.59 19.22 5.30
C SER A 87 -0.67 19.76 5.97
N THR A 88 -1.66 20.19 5.19
CA THR A 88 -2.88 20.82 5.70
C THR A 88 -4.01 19.80 5.80
N LEU A 89 -4.11 18.85 4.87
CA LEU A 89 -5.20 17.89 4.78
C LEU A 89 -4.89 16.56 5.48
N LEU A 90 -3.62 16.16 5.57
CA LEU A 90 -3.24 14.87 6.14
C LEU A 90 -2.67 15.01 7.54
N LYS A 91 -3.17 14.16 8.45
CA LYS A 91 -2.70 14.07 9.85
C LYS A 91 -1.53 13.10 10.02
N ASP A 92 -1.40 12.16 9.09
CA ASP A 92 -0.33 11.16 9.07
C ASP A 92 0.18 10.98 7.64
N ARG A 93 1.43 10.56 7.52
CA ARG A 93 2.18 10.38 6.26
C ARG A 93 3.14 9.23 6.41
N ILE A 94 3.71 8.77 5.29
CA ILE A 94 4.83 7.83 5.35
C ILE A 94 6.01 8.52 6.03
N LYS A 95 6.65 7.80 6.94
CA LYS A 95 7.78 8.28 7.74
C LYS A 95 8.94 7.29 7.67
N GLU A 96 10.08 7.72 8.18
CA GLU A 96 11.29 6.90 8.23
C GLU A 96 11.08 5.57 8.95
N GLU A 97 10.25 5.56 10.00
CA GLU A 97 9.99 4.34 10.77
C GLU A 97 9.25 3.26 9.95
N ASP A 98 8.53 3.65 8.90
CA ASP A 98 7.90 2.72 7.97
C ASP A 98 8.92 2.03 7.07
N ILE A 99 9.96 2.77 6.66
CA ILE A 99 11.05 2.25 5.83
C ILE A 99 11.88 1.27 6.67
N ILE A 100 12.29 1.71 7.87
CA ILE A 100 13.06 0.87 8.82
C ILE A 100 12.32 -0.44 9.12
N PHE A 101 11.00 -0.38 9.31
CA PHE A 101 10.20 -1.59 9.54
C PHE A 101 10.32 -2.62 8.40
N ILE A 102 10.31 -2.16 7.15
CA ILE A 102 10.46 -3.03 5.97
C ILE A 102 11.90 -3.56 5.87
N GLU A 103 12.91 -2.72 6.11
CA GLU A 103 14.31 -3.14 6.10
C GLU A 103 14.56 -4.26 7.12
N GLU A 104 14.11 -4.08 8.36
CA GLU A 104 14.20 -5.13 9.39
C GLU A 104 13.47 -6.41 8.99
N LEU A 105 12.29 -6.29 8.35
CA LEU A 105 11.55 -7.45 7.86
C LEU A 105 12.33 -8.19 6.76
N ILE A 106 12.99 -7.47 5.86
CA ILE A 106 13.86 -8.06 4.84
C ILE A 106 14.99 -8.83 5.51
N TYR A 107 15.71 -8.22 6.47
CA TYR A 107 16.78 -8.89 7.19
C TYR A 107 16.32 -10.19 7.87
N ASP A 108 15.16 -10.18 8.52
CA ASP A 108 14.61 -11.38 9.15
C ASP A 108 14.32 -12.47 8.10
N LEU A 109 13.70 -12.12 6.97
CA LEU A 109 13.38 -13.06 5.92
C LEU A 109 14.63 -13.62 5.23
N GLU A 110 15.64 -12.79 4.99
CA GLU A 110 16.93 -13.20 4.42
C GLU A 110 17.68 -14.14 5.37
N ASN A 111 17.74 -13.81 6.68
CA ASN A 111 18.37 -14.66 7.68
C ASN A 111 17.71 -16.04 7.77
N LYS A 112 16.38 -16.12 7.60
CA LYS A 112 15.64 -17.39 7.56
C LYS A 112 15.88 -18.16 6.26
N THR A 113 15.98 -17.46 5.13
CA THR A 113 16.15 -18.08 3.82
C THR A 113 17.58 -18.60 3.63
N GLY A 114 18.55 -17.96 4.27
CA GLY A 114 19.96 -18.28 4.11
C GLY A 114 20.51 -17.81 2.76
N LYS A 115 21.73 -18.27 2.43
CA LYS A 115 22.41 -17.84 1.21
C LYS A 115 21.74 -18.43 -0.04
N ILE A 116 21.41 -17.57 -0.99
CA ILE A 116 20.90 -17.96 -2.31
C ILE A 116 22.01 -17.79 -3.34
N ASP A 117 22.45 -18.90 -3.95
CA ASP A 117 23.45 -18.90 -5.02
C ASP A 117 22.76 -18.91 -6.39
N GLY A 118 22.32 -17.73 -6.86
CA GLY A 118 21.70 -17.53 -8.16
C GLY A 118 20.36 -16.80 -8.13
N PHE A 119 19.73 -16.64 -9.29
CA PHE A 119 18.42 -16.02 -9.40
C PHE A 119 17.31 -17.04 -9.09
N VAL A 120 16.33 -16.66 -8.26
CA VAL A 120 15.15 -17.50 -7.97
C VAL A 120 14.06 -17.19 -8.99
N ILE A 121 13.47 -18.22 -9.60
CA ILE A 121 12.31 -18.05 -10.49
C ILE A 121 11.06 -17.98 -9.61
N PRO A 122 10.30 -16.87 -9.64
CA PRO A 122 9.06 -16.70 -8.88
C PRO A 122 7.91 -17.53 -9.41
#